data_AF-A0A1Z5K869-F1
#
_entry.id   AF-A0A1Z5K869-F1
#
_cell.length_a   1.000
_cell.length_b   1.000
_cell.length_c   1.000
_cell.angle_alpha   90.00
_cell.angle_beta   90.00
_cell.angle_gamma   90.00
#
_symmetry.space_group_name_H-M   'P 1'
#
loop_
_entity.id
_entity.type
_entity.pdbx_description
1 polymer ?
#
loop_
_entity_poly.entity_id
_entity_poly.type
_entity_poly.pdbx_seq_one_letter_code
_entity_poly.pdbx_strand_id
1 'polypeptide(L)'
;MDSSVPLDVGGTFYRVARDTIEHHGDSMLSRIVSTHSNENGAENAPIIFIEGNGRLFEYVLDYMRTGKVYLPPSVTRAAMKKEFDSYGIPADMNKVVEKHGNEYARDLAARIEAKQKELDLLRAEVFAFQLSHLLEFQALASRHTGPPFCLYVMDNDYPPCCKNNQDLLRQQLASIGLDLVSSMQSGQNQHCITVEYADMQS
;
A
#
# COMPACT_ATOMS: atom_id res chain seq x y z
N MET A 1 17.21 -17.95 -32.66
CA MET A 1 17.99 -16.81 -32.12
C MET A 1 17.25 -15.57 -32.57
N ASP A 2 16.61 -14.87 -31.64
CA ASP A 2 15.81 -13.70 -31.98
C ASP A 2 16.74 -12.59 -32.45
N SER A 3 16.67 -12.24 -33.74
CA SER A 3 17.46 -11.14 -34.27
C SER A 3 17.03 -9.84 -33.57
N SER A 4 17.99 -9.10 -33.01
CA SER A 4 17.73 -7.78 -32.43
C SER A 4 18.02 -6.68 -33.44
N VAL A 5 17.20 -5.63 -33.40
CA VAL A 5 17.31 -4.44 -34.24
C VAL A 5 17.89 -3.29 -33.40
N PRO A 6 19.02 -2.68 -33.82
CA PRO A 6 19.57 -1.50 -33.17
C PRO A 6 18.79 -0.25 -33.57
N LEU A 7 18.32 0.52 -32.58
CA LEU A 7 17.57 1.76 -32.76
C LEU A 7 18.28 2.91 -32.02
N ASP A 8 18.33 4.09 -32.62
CA ASP A 8 18.67 5.34 -31.95
C ASP A 8 17.41 6.23 -31.90
N VAL A 9 16.83 6.38 -30.72
CA VAL A 9 15.60 7.16 -30.50
C VAL A 9 15.96 8.49 -29.85
N GLY A 10 16.04 9.55 -30.65
CA GLY A 10 16.39 10.89 -30.18
C GLY A 10 17.71 10.96 -29.40
N GLY A 11 18.71 10.15 -29.77
CA GLY A 11 20.01 10.06 -29.10
C GLY A 11 20.09 8.98 -28.01
N THR A 12 19.03 8.20 -27.79
CA THR A 12 19.04 7.07 -26.84
C THR A 12 19.05 5.75 -27.58
N PHE A 13 20.08 4.94 -27.36
CA PHE A 13 20.28 3.68 -28.05
C PHE A 13 19.50 2.53 -27.41
N TYR A 14 18.78 1.78 -28.24
CA TYR A 14 18.04 0.59 -27.88
C TYR A 14 18.45 -0.59 -28.76
N ARG A 15 18.38 -1.81 -28.19
CA ARG A 15 18.35 -3.05 -28.96
C ARG A 15 17.02 -3.74 -28.67
N VAL A 16 16.21 -3.93 -29.70
CA VAL A 16 14.84 -4.46 -29.55
C VAL A 16 14.73 -5.76 -30.33
N ALA A 17 14.08 -6.77 -29.76
CA ALA A 17 13.82 -8.01 -30.48
C ALA A 17 12.89 -7.75 -31.67
N ARG A 18 13.21 -8.32 -32.84
CA ARG A 18 12.39 -8.20 -34.05
C ARG A 18 10.94 -8.61 -33.80
N ASP A 19 10.72 -9.69 -33.06
CA ASP A 19 9.41 -10.18 -32.66
C ASP A 19 8.58 -9.14 -31.90
N THR A 20 9.20 -8.34 -31.03
CA THR A 20 8.49 -7.25 -30.31
C THR A 20 7.98 -6.19 -31.29
N ILE A 21 8.72 -5.91 -32.36
CA ILE A 21 8.35 -4.91 -33.37
C ILE A 21 7.29 -5.46 -34.32
N GLU A 22 7.46 -6.69 -34.80
CA GLU A 22 6.56 -7.35 -35.75
C GLU A 22 5.21 -7.73 -35.12
N HIS A 23 5.15 -7.97 -33.81
CA HIS A 23 3.89 -8.18 -33.08
C HIS A 23 2.93 -6.99 -33.19
N HIS A 24 3.47 -5.79 -33.47
CA HIS A 24 2.72 -4.57 -33.76
C HIS A 24 2.89 -4.20 -35.23
N GLY A 25 2.54 -5.14 -36.11
CA GLY A 25 2.87 -5.15 -37.55
C GLY A 25 2.46 -3.91 -38.36
N ASP A 26 1.42 -3.19 -37.92
CA ASP A 26 0.93 -1.97 -38.57
C ASP A 26 1.58 -0.67 -38.04
N SER A 27 2.46 -0.78 -37.03
CA SER A 27 3.14 0.39 -36.45
C SER A 27 4.18 1.00 -37.40
N MET A 28 4.51 2.26 -37.18
CA MET A 28 5.61 2.94 -37.87
C MET A 28 6.92 2.16 -37.68
N LEU A 29 7.15 1.63 -36.49
CA LEU A 29 8.33 0.83 -36.14
C LEU A 29 8.46 -0.42 -37.02
N SER A 30 7.37 -1.17 -37.21
CA SER A 30 7.35 -2.35 -38.08
C SER A 30 7.67 -2.02 -39.53
N ARG A 31 7.13 -0.91 -40.06
CA ARG A 31 7.40 -0.46 -41.43
C ARG A 31 8.86 -0.06 -41.63
N ILE A 32 9.44 0.67 -40.67
CA ILE A 32 10.84 1.07 -40.71
C ILE A 32 11.74 -0.16 -40.69
N VAL A 33 11.52 -1.07 -39.74
CA VAL A 33 12.32 -2.29 -39.63
C VAL A 33 12.19 -3.16 -40.88
N SER A 34 10.99 -3.33 -41.42
CA SER A 34 10.76 -4.09 -42.66
C SER A 34 11.51 -3.50 -43.86
N THR A 35 11.56 -2.17 -43.95
CA THR A 35 12.29 -1.46 -45.03
C THR A 35 13.80 -1.66 -44.92
N HIS A 36 14.34 -1.68 -43.71
CA HIS A 36 15.78 -1.86 -43.45
C HIS A 36 16.23 -3.32 -43.31
N SER A 37 15.31 -4.29 -43.37
CA SER A 37 15.62 -5.73 -43.22
C SER A 37 16.19 -6.39 -44.48
N ASN A 38 16.26 -5.67 -45.60
CA ASN A 38 16.81 -6.18 -46.86
C ASN A 38 18.34 -6.09 -46.94
N GLU A 39 19.01 -5.58 -45.91
CA GLU A 39 20.45 -5.31 -45.92
C GLU A 39 21.16 -6.13 -44.85
N ASN A 40 21.51 -7.36 -45.23
CA ASN A 40 22.54 -8.23 -44.65
C ASN A 40 22.29 -8.80 -43.25
N GLY A 41 22.30 -10.13 -43.19
CA GLY A 41 22.17 -10.90 -41.96
C GLY A 41 23.12 -10.45 -40.85
N ALA A 42 22.53 -10.10 -39.71
CA ALA A 42 22.99 -10.41 -38.36
C ALA A 42 24.51 -10.35 -38.10
N GLU A 43 25.10 -9.15 -38.22
CA GLU A 43 26.16 -8.67 -37.32
C GLU A 43 26.40 -7.15 -37.50
N ASN A 44 26.15 -6.63 -38.71
CA ASN A 44 26.40 -5.23 -39.10
C ASN A 44 25.12 -4.47 -39.53
N ALA A 45 23.96 -4.79 -38.94
CA ALA A 45 22.73 -4.06 -39.25
C ALA A 45 22.92 -2.56 -38.92
N PRO A 46 22.58 -1.63 -39.84
CA PRO A 46 22.73 -0.20 -39.57
C PRO A 46 21.82 0.21 -38.41
N ILE A 47 22.32 1.11 -37.56
CA ILE A 47 21.51 1.70 -36.49
C ILE A 47 20.41 2.55 -37.14
N ILE A 48 19.16 2.23 -36.83
CA ILE A 48 18.01 2.94 -37.37
C ILE A 48 17.70 4.13 -36.47
N PHE A 49 17.82 5.34 -37.01
CA PHE A 49 17.45 6.56 -36.29
C PHE A 49 15.94 6.79 -36.33
N ILE A 50 15.38 7.12 -35.17
CA ILE A 50 13.97 7.45 -34.97
C ILE A 50 13.91 8.78 -34.22
N GLU A 51 13.16 9.73 -34.78
CA GLU A 51 12.88 10.98 -34.11
C GLU A 51 11.86 10.76 -32.98
N GLY A 52 12.18 11.21 -31.76
CA GLY A 52 11.30 11.10 -30.60
C GLY A 52 12.03 11.23 -29.27
N ASN A 53 11.32 11.05 -28.17
CA ASN A 53 11.92 11.10 -26.85
C ASN A 53 12.39 9.72 -26.42
N GLY A 54 13.70 9.47 -26.53
CA GLY A 54 14.29 8.20 -26.13
C GLY A 54 13.90 7.75 -24.72
N ARG A 55 13.81 8.66 -23.74
CA ARG A 55 13.42 8.29 -22.37
C ARG A 55 11.96 7.85 -22.25
N LEU A 56 11.06 8.35 -23.08
CA LEU A 56 9.67 7.89 -23.07
C LEU A 56 9.49 6.60 -23.87
N PHE A 57 10.38 6.35 -24.82
CA PHE A 57 10.38 5.15 -25.65
C PHE A 57 10.51 3.85 -24.84
N GLU A 58 11.18 3.87 -23.69
CA GLU A 58 11.24 2.71 -22.80
C GLU A 58 9.84 2.20 -22.39
N TYR A 59 8.92 3.11 -22.08
CA TYR A 59 7.54 2.77 -21.71
C TYR A 59 6.70 2.35 -22.91
N VAL A 60 7.04 2.84 -24.10
CA VAL A 60 6.43 2.36 -25.35
C VAL A 60 6.80 0.90 -25.57
N LEU A 61 8.08 0.54 -25.42
CA LEU A 61 8.54 -0.84 -25.55
C LEU A 61 7.93 -1.75 -24.49
N ASP A 62 7.85 -1.30 -23.23
CA ASP A 62 7.23 -2.09 -22.17
C ASP A 62 5.76 -2.36 -22.46
N TYR A 63 5.02 -1.35 -22.93
CA TYR A 63 3.65 -1.54 -23.39
C TYR A 63 3.56 -2.54 -24.55
N MET A 64 4.46 -2.45 -25.54
CA MET A 64 4.46 -3.38 -26.68
C MET A 64 4.71 -4.83 -26.26
N ARG A 65 5.49 -5.06 -25.19
CA ARG A 65 5.82 -6.40 -24.68
C ARG A 65 4.72 -7.02 -23.82
N THR A 66 4.09 -6.22 -22.96
CA THR A 66 3.18 -6.73 -21.91
C THR A 66 1.71 -6.40 -22.18
N GLY A 67 1.43 -5.46 -23.09
CA GLY A 67 0.12 -4.87 -23.30
C GLY A 67 -0.34 -3.92 -22.19
N LYS A 68 0.49 -3.61 -21.18
CA LYS A 68 0.17 -2.71 -20.06
C LYS A 68 1.43 -2.06 -19.50
N VAL A 69 1.41 -0.75 -19.27
CA VAL A 69 2.56 -0.03 -18.72
C VAL A 69 2.19 0.78 -17.48
N TYR A 70 3.13 0.83 -16.52
CA TYR A 70 3.02 1.62 -15.31
C TYR A 70 4.01 2.78 -15.37
N LEU A 71 3.50 4.01 -15.36
CA LEU A 71 4.30 5.21 -15.53
C LEU A 71 4.81 5.73 -14.19
N PRO A 72 6.09 6.14 -14.08
CA PRO A 72 6.59 6.84 -12.89
C PRO A 72 5.91 8.22 -12.74
N PRO A 73 5.97 8.84 -11.54
CA PRO A 73 5.40 10.16 -11.28
C PRO A 73 5.84 11.27 -12.25
N SER A 74 7.04 11.16 -12.83
CA SER A 74 7.59 12.13 -13.77
C SER A 74 7.01 12.04 -15.17
N VAL A 75 6.25 10.98 -15.49
CA VAL A 75 5.73 10.70 -16.82
C VAL A 75 4.20 10.71 -16.80
N THR A 76 3.61 11.56 -17.63
CA THR A 76 2.15 11.71 -17.70
C THR A 76 1.56 10.81 -18.80
N ARG A 77 0.30 10.38 -18.63
CA ARG A 77 -0.44 9.66 -19.69
C ARG A 77 -0.54 10.46 -20.98
N ALA A 78 -0.66 11.79 -20.87
CA ALA A 78 -0.73 12.67 -22.02
C ALA A 78 0.58 12.67 -22.84
N ALA A 79 1.74 12.67 -22.17
CA ALA A 79 3.03 12.54 -22.84
C ALA A 79 3.14 11.18 -23.54
N MET A 80 2.76 10.09 -22.85
CA MET A 80 2.78 8.76 -23.45
C MET A 80 1.83 8.62 -24.64
N LYS A 81 0.65 9.23 -24.59
CA LYS A 81 -0.28 9.22 -25.73
C LYS A 81 0.37 9.82 -26.98
N LYS A 82 1.10 10.94 -26.84
CA LYS A 82 1.79 11.58 -27.97
C LYS A 82 2.86 10.67 -28.58
N GLU A 83 3.60 9.93 -27.75
CA GLU A 83 4.61 8.98 -28.23
C GLU A 83 3.94 7.77 -28.92
N PHE A 84 2.86 7.21 -28.38
CA PHE A 84 2.14 6.14 -29.08
C PHE A 84 1.58 6.60 -30.44
N ASP A 85 1.01 7.81 -30.48
CA ASP A 85 0.49 8.44 -31.70
C ASP A 85 1.64 8.66 -32.72
N SER A 86 2.83 9.11 -32.29
CA SER A 86 3.98 9.34 -33.19
C SER A 86 4.55 8.05 -33.78
N TYR A 87 4.59 6.97 -33.00
CA TYR A 87 5.06 5.67 -33.46
C TYR A 87 3.97 4.83 -34.16
N GLY A 88 2.76 5.36 -34.30
CA GLY A 88 1.63 4.66 -34.93
C GLY A 88 1.21 3.40 -34.17
N ILE A 89 1.34 3.40 -32.84
CA ILE A 89 0.96 2.27 -31.99
C ILE A 89 -0.46 2.50 -31.48
N PRO A 90 -1.43 1.63 -31.81
CA PRO A 90 -2.82 1.76 -31.34
C PRO A 90 -2.93 1.31 -29.86
N ALA A 91 -2.41 2.12 -28.94
CA ALA A 91 -2.40 1.82 -27.52
C ALA A 91 -3.78 2.07 -26.88
N ASP A 92 -4.25 1.10 -26.08
CA ASP A 92 -5.38 1.28 -25.18
C ASP A 92 -4.90 2.09 -23.97
N MET A 93 -5.23 3.38 -23.97
CA MET A 93 -4.81 4.29 -22.89
C MET A 93 -5.33 3.88 -21.51
N ASN A 94 -6.33 3.00 -21.38
CA ASN A 94 -6.76 2.44 -20.09
C ASN A 94 -5.72 1.49 -19.49
N LYS A 95 -4.85 0.92 -20.32
CA LYS A 95 -3.73 0.05 -19.91
C LYS A 95 -2.42 0.82 -19.68
N VAL A 96 -2.48 2.16 -19.78
CA VAL A 96 -1.40 3.07 -19.39
C VAL A 96 -1.74 3.63 -18.02
N VAL A 97 -1.17 3.03 -16.98
CA VAL A 97 -1.52 3.30 -15.57
C VAL A 97 -0.50 4.27 -14.97
N GLU A 98 -0.97 5.41 -14.48
CA GLU A 98 -0.12 6.31 -13.68
C GLU A 98 0.10 5.68 -12.31
N LYS A 99 1.36 5.56 -11.88
CA LYS A 99 1.74 5.04 -10.55
C LYS A 99 1.12 5.83 -9.38
N HIS A 100 0.53 7.01 -9.66
CA HIS A 100 -0.17 7.86 -8.67
C HIS A 100 -1.62 8.17 -9.03
N GLY A 101 -2.30 7.31 -9.80
CA GLY A 101 -3.73 7.47 -10.07
C GLY A 101 -4.62 7.19 -8.84
N ASN A 102 -5.93 7.35 -9.02
CA ASN A 102 -6.94 7.04 -7.98
C ASN A 102 -6.82 5.62 -7.41
N GLU A 103 -6.33 4.67 -8.21
CA GLU A 103 -6.07 3.30 -7.75
C GLU A 103 -4.95 3.24 -6.72
N TYR A 104 -3.86 4.00 -6.90
CA TYR A 104 -2.78 4.11 -5.93
C TYR A 104 -3.23 4.82 -4.64
N ALA A 105 -4.04 5.88 -4.78
CA ALA A 105 -4.63 6.54 -3.62
C ALA A 105 -5.54 5.59 -2.82
N ARG A 106 -6.32 4.73 -3.50
CA ARG A 106 -7.14 3.69 -2.87
C ARG A 106 -6.29 2.62 -2.18
N ASP A 107 -5.20 2.16 -2.80
CA ASP A 107 -4.26 1.21 -2.19
C ASP A 107 -3.63 1.78 -0.91
N LEU A 108 -3.15 3.04 -0.98
CA LEU A 108 -2.60 3.72 0.18
C LEU A 108 -3.64 3.87 1.30
N ALA A 109 -4.88 4.26 0.98
CA ALA A 109 -5.95 4.38 1.96
C ALA A 109 -6.24 3.03 2.66
N ALA A 110 -6.33 1.94 1.90
CA ALA A 110 -6.54 0.60 2.45
C ALA A 110 -5.37 0.16 3.37
N ARG A 111 -4.13 0.47 2.99
CA ARG A 111 -2.95 0.18 3.81
C ARG A 111 -2.91 1.01 5.10
N ILE A 112 -3.30 2.28 5.03
CA ILE A 112 -3.44 3.15 6.20
C ILE A 112 -4.48 2.56 7.16
N GLU A 113 -5.66 2.16 6.65
CA GLU A 113 -6.71 1.56 7.47
C GLU A 113 -6.24 0.26 8.16
N ALA A 114 -5.55 -0.61 7.42
CA ALA A 114 -5.01 -1.85 7.97
C ALA A 114 -3.99 -1.58 9.10
N LYS A 115 -3.09 -0.61 8.92
CA LYS A 115 -2.13 -0.21 9.95
C LYS A 115 -2.77 0.49 11.14
N GLN A 116 -3.86 1.23 10.92
CA GLN A 116 -4.60 1.83 12.02
C GLN A 116 -5.23 0.76 12.91
N LYS A 117 -5.80 -0.31 12.34
CA LYS A 117 -6.33 -1.45 13.11
C LYS A 117 -5.25 -2.12 13.96
N GLU A 118 -4.06 -2.33 13.39
CA GLU A 118 -2.92 -2.90 14.12
C GLU A 118 -2.48 -2.00 15.29
N LEU A 119 -2.36 -0.70 15.05
CA LEU A 119 -2.04 0.28 16.09
C LEU A 119 -3.10 0.34 17.19
N ASP A 120 -4.37 0.20 16.83
CA ASP A 120 -5.47 0.22 17.79
C ASP A 120 -5.42 -1.01 18.71
N LEU A 121 -5.04 -2.19 18.19
CA LEU A 121 -4.83 -3.38 19.02
C LEU A 121 -3.67 -3.19 20.01
N LEU A 122 -2.53 -2.70 19.54
CA LEU A 122 -1.36 -2.46 20.41
C LEU A 122 -1.65 -1.41 21.49
N ARG A 123 -2.39 -0.35 21.15
CA ARG A 123 -2.84 0.66 22.12
C ARG A 123 -3.77 0.05 23.18
N ALA A 124 -4.67 -0.83 22.78
CA ALA A 124 -5.56 -1.51 23.72
C ALA A 124 -4.78 -2.42 24.68
N GLU A 125 -3.76 -3.12 24.20
CA GLU A 125 -2.88 -3.96 25.03
C GLU A 125 -2.07 -3.12 26.04
N VAL A 126 -1.40 -2.05 25.59
CA VAL A 126 -0.66 -1.13 26.47
C VAL A 126 -1.60 -0.53 27.53
N PHE A 127 -2.79 -0.11 27.11
CA PHE A 127 -3.78 0.45 28.02
C PHE A 127 -4.22 -0.55 29.09
N ALA A 128 -4.54 -1.79 28.69
CA ALA A 128 -4.97 -2.83 29.61
C ALA A 128 -3.87 -3.14 30.65
N PHE A 129 -2.60 -3.18 30.23
CA PHE A 129 -1.46 -3.33 31.13
C PHE A 129 -1.33 -2.15 32.12
N GLN A 130 -1.42 -0.91 31.63
CA GLN A 130 -1.34 0.28 32.48
C GLN A 130 -2.47 0.34 33.51
N LEU A 131 -3.69 0.01 33.09
CA LEU A 131 -4.86 -0.01 33.96
C LEU A 131 -4.75 -1.11 35.03
N SER A 132 -4.29 -2.30 34.66
CA SER A 132 -4.01 -3.41 35.57
C SER A 132 -3.03 -2.98 36.68
N HIS A 133 -1.93 -2.34 36.31
CA HIS A 133 -0.92 -1.88 37.28
C HIS A 133 -1.45 -0.75 38.19
N LEU A 134 -2.28 0.15 37.65
CA LEU A 134 -2.93 1.19 38.45
C LEU A 134 -3.89 0.58 39.48
N LEU A 135 -4.66 -0.43 39.07
CA LEU A 135 -5.59 -1.15 39.93
C LEU A 135 -4.88 -1.90 41.05
N GLU A 136 -3.82 -2.63 40.74
CA GLU A 136 -3.01 -3.32 41.74
C GLU A 136 -2.46 -2.34 42.80
N PHE A 137 -1.90 -1.21 42.35
CA PHE A 137 -1.39 -0.18 43.26
C PHE A 137 -2.49 0.39 44.17
N GLN A 138 -3.67 0.71 43.61
CA GLN A 138 -4.78 1.22 44.40
C GLN A 138 -5.36 0.19 45.36
N ALA A 139 -5.49 -1.08 44.94
CA ALA A 139 -5.95 -2.16 45.80
C ALA A 139 -5.01 -2.36 47.00
N LEU A 140 -3.68 -2.31 46.79
CA LEU A 140 -2.69 -2.39 47.85
C LEU A 140 -2.72 -1.18 48.80
N ALA A 141 -2.95 0.02 48.26
CA ALA A 141 -3.07 1.25 49.05
C ALA A 141 -4.38 1.31 49.86
N SER A 142 -5.46 0.73 49.33
CA SER A 142 -6.80 0.76 49.90
C SER A 142 -7.05 -0.38 50.88
N ARG A 143 -6.25 -0.49 51.95
CA ARG A 143 -6.48 -1.48 53.04
C ARG A 143 -7.75 -1.24 53.87
N HIS A 144 -8.63 -0.31 53.48
CA HIS A 144 -9.75 0.17 54.31
C HIS A 144 -11.10 0.34 53.59
N THR A 145 -11.23 -0.01 52.31
CA THR A 145 -12.53 -0.05 51.62
C THR A 145 -12.69 -1.40 50.95
N GLY A 146 -13.63 -2.21 51.44
CA GLY A 146 -13.92 -3.51 50.82
C GLY A 146 -14.36 -3.36 49.36
N PRO A 147 -14.24 -4.43 48.55
CA PRO A 147 -14.74 -4.43 47.17
C PRO A 147 -16.26 -4.14 47.13
N PRO A 148 -16.78 -3.58 46.02
CA PRO A 148 -16.09 -3.29 44.74
C PRO A 148 -15.36 -1.94 44.70
N PHE A 149 -14.36 -1.82 43.82
CA PHE A 149 -13.60 -0.59 43.55
C PHE A 149 -14.08 0.05 42.23
N CYS A 150 -14.39 1.36 42.20
CA CYS A 150 -14.62 2.11 40.94
C CYS A 150 -13.42 3.01 40.64
N LEU A 151 -12.91 2.89 39.43
CA LEU A 151 -11.89 3.72 38.83
C LEU A 151 -12.49 4.65 37.79
N TYR A 152 -12.11 5.93 37.82
CA TYR A 152 -12.44 6.87 36.75
C TYR A 152 -11.24 7.02 35.83
N VAL A 153 -11.39 6.58 34.58
CA VAL A 153 -10.40 6.76 33.50
C VAL A 153 -10.87 7.90 32.60
N MET A 154 -9.96 8.78 32.22
CA MET A 154 -10.27 9.85 31.26
C MET A 154 -10.37 9.28 29.84
N ASP A 155 -11.33 9.74 29.05
CA ASP A 155 -11.56 9.24 27.68
C ASP A 155 -10.33 9.43 26.76
N ASN A 156 -9.49 10.44 27.01
CA ASN A 156 -8.25 10.66 26.25
C ASN A 156 -7.20 9.57 26.52
N ASP A 157 -7.26 8.95 27.70
CA ASP A 157 -6.41 7.82 28.10
C ASP A 157 -7.09 6.49 27.78
N TYR A 158 -8.37 6.49 27.37
CA TYR A 158 -9.17 5.31 27.05
C TYR A 158 -9.33 5.19 25.53
N PRO A 159 -8.47 4.43 24.84
CA PRO A 159 -8.52 4.31 23.39
C PRO A 159 -9.94 3.95 22.92
N PRO A 160 -10.44 4.54 21.81
CA PRO A 160 -11.77 4.21 21.28
C PRO A 160 -11.95 2.71 21.01
N CYS A 161 -10.86 2.00 20.68
CA CYS A 161 -10.85 0.55 20.53
C CYS A 161 -11.09 -0.21 21.85
N CYS A 162 -10.70 0.33 23.00
CA CYS A 162 -11.00 -0.25 24.32
C CYS A 162 -12.49 -0.17 24.66
N LYS A 163 -13.23 0.83 24.15
CA LYS A 163 -14.70 0.91 24.31
C LYS A 163 -15.41 -0.30 23.71
N ASN A 164 -14.82 -0.90 22.67
CA ASN A 164 -15.38 -2.05 21.95
C ASN A 164 -14.71 -3.39 22.29
N ASN A 165 -13.61 -3.41 23.05
CA ASN A 165 -12.84 -4.62 23.34
C ASN A 165 -12.77 -4.90 24.86
N GLN A 166 -13.95 -5.10 25.47
CA GLN A 166 -14.05 -5.46 26.89
C GLN A 166 -13.43 -6.83 27.20
N ASP A 167 -13.30 -7.72 26.21
CA ASP A 167 -12.74 -9.06 26.39
C ASP A 167 -11.25 -9.03 26.75
N LEU A 168 -10.47 -8.18 26.06
CA LEU A 168 -9.05 -8.00 26.39
C LEU A 168 -8.86 -7.41 27.80
N LEU A 169 -9.72 -6.44 28.16
CA LEU A 169 -9.70 -5.86 29.51
C LEU A 169 -10.01 -6.92 30.58
N ARG A 170 -11.03 -7.76 30.35
CA ARG A 170 -11.37 -8.88 31.23
C ARG A 170 -10.20 -9.86 31.39
N GLN A 171 -9.56 -10.25 30.29
CA GLN A 171 -8.43 -11.19 30.33
C GLN A 171 -7.24 -10.65 31.15
N GLN A 172 -6.95 -9.35 31.02
CA GLN A 172 -5.84 -8.72 31.74
C GLN A 172 -6.16 -8.55 33.23
N LEU A 173 -7.38 -8.13 33.58
CA LEU A 173 -7.84 -8.08 34.97
C LEU A 173 -7.80 -9.45 35.64
N ALA A 174 -8.27 -10.50 34.96
CA ALA A 174 -8.22 -11.86 35.48
C ALA A 174 -6.79 -12.33 35.78
N SER A 175 -5.80 -11.88 34.98
CA SER A 175 -4.39 -12.23 35.17
C SER A 175 -3.79 -11.66 36.47
N ILE A 176 -4.40 -10.62 37.04
CA ILE A 176 -4.02 -10.01 38.33
C ILE A 176 -5.03 -10.31 39.46
N GLY A 177 -5.94 -11.26 39.24
CA GLY A 177 -6.91 -11.68 40.26
C GLY A 177 -8.08 -10.72 40.48
N LEU A 178 -8.41 -9.91 39.47
CA LEU A 178 -9.57 -9.00 39.50
C LEU A 178 -10.60 -9.39 38.42
N ASP A 179 -11.88 -9.24 38.75
CA ASP A 179 -12.97 -9.41 37.81
C ASP A 179 -13.61 -8.07 37.43
N LEU A 180 -13.90 -7.90 36.14
CA LEU A 180 -14.62 -6.73 35.63
C LEU A 180 -16.12 -6.86 35.92
N VAL A 181 -16.61 -6.04 36.85
CA VAL A 181 -18.03 -5.94 37.21
C VAL A 181 -18.78 -5.10 36.19
N SER A 182 -18.29 -3.90 35.90
CA SER A 182 -18.92 -3.00 34.94
C SER A 182 -17.94 -1.98 34.35
N SER A 183 -18.28 -1.46 33.17
CA SER A 183 -17.53 -0.44 32.45
C SER A 183 -18.55 0.50 31.80
N MET A 184 -18.65 1.73 32.31
CA MET A 184 -19.70 2.69 31.94
C MET A 184 -19.11 4.06 31.65
N GLN A 185 -19.59 4.74 30.61
CA GLN A 185 -19.28 6.15 30.42
C GLN A 185 -19.95 6.97 31.53
N SER A 186 -19.17 7.77 32.25
CA SER A 186 -19.59 8.60 33.37
C SER A 186 -19.26 10.05 33.07
N GLY A 187 -20.19 10.81 32.48
CA GLY A 187 -19.98 12.20 32.08
C GLY A 187 -19.41 12.35 30.66
N GLN A 188 -18.99 13.58 30.29
CA GLN A 188 -18.58 13.87 28.90
C GLN A 188 -17.28 13.19 28.47
N ASN A 189 -16.29 13.05 29.36
CA ASN A 189 -14.94 12.55 29.03
C ASN A 189 -14.39 11.57 30.08
N GLN A 190 -15.26 10.83 30.77
CA GLN A 190 -14.86 9.92 31.84
C GLN A 190 -15.55 8.57 31.67
N HIS A 191 -14.83 7.52 32.05
CA HIS A 191 -15.30 6.15 32.02
C HIS A 191 -15.08 5.54 33.42
N CYS A 192 -16.15 5.13 34.12
CA CYS A 192 -16.02 4.37 35.37
C CYS A 192 -15.87 2.89 35.03
N ILE A 193 -14.81 2.28 35.57
CA ILE A 193 -14.55 0.86 35.52
C ILE A 193 -14.67 0.34 36.95
N THR A 194 -15.63 -0.56 37.16
CA THR A 194 -15.83 -1.21 38.47
C THR A 194 -15.26 -2.61 38.42
N VAL A 195 -14.40 -2.94 39.38
CA VAL A 195 -13.76 -4.25 39.50
C VAL A 195 -13.90 -4.79 40.93
N GLU A 196 -13.82 -6.11 41.06
CA GLU A 196 -13.81 -6.83 42.33
C GLU A 196 -12.69 -7.88 42.34
N TYR A 197 -12.38 -8.46 43.50
CA TYR A 197 -11.46 -9.59 43.55
C TYR A 197 -12.14 -10.80 42.95
N ALA A 198 -11.42 -11.52 42.09
CA ALA A 198 -11.89 -12.81 41.61
C ALA A 198 -12.03 -13.76 42.82
N ASP A 199 -13.18 -14.43 42.92
CA ASP A 199 -13.41 -15.42 43.97
C ASP A 199 -12.28 -16.47 43.91
N MET A 200 -11.40 -16.47 44.92
CA MET A 200 -10.43 -17.54 45.10
C MET A 200 -11.19 -18.80 45.54
N GLN A 201 -11.80 -19.52 44.60
CA GLN A 201 -12.22 -20.89 44.88
C GLN A 201 -10.96 -21.69 45.20
N SER A 202 -10.87 -22.06 46.48
CA SER A 202 -9.83 -22.90 47.07
C SER A 202 -9.81 -24.31 46.49
#